data_AF-K2GUZ8-F1
#
_entry.id   AF-K2GUZ8-F1
#
_cell.length_a   1.000
_cell.length_b   1.000
_cell.length_c   1.000
_cell.angle_alpha   90.00
_cell.angle_beta   90.00
_cell.angle_gamma   90.00
#
_symmetry.space_group_name_H-M   'P 1'
#
loop_
_entity.id
_entity.type
_entity.pdbx_description
1 polymer ?
#
loop_
_entity_poly.entity_id
_entity_poly.type
_entity_poly.pdbx_seq_one_letter_code
_entity_poly.pdbx_strand_id
1 'polypeptide(L)' 'MLKQPQGVKLLTNISVVRLVKGEKKFEIACYPNTVAAWRQGVFVISIIYNKGNKDLKE' A
#
# COMPACT_ATOMS: atom_id res chain seq x y z
N MET A 1 2.06 -22.34 29.62
CA MET A 1 1.80 -20.93 29.29
C MET A 1 0.76 -20.88 28.18
N LEU A 2 -0.42 -20.30 28.44
CA LEU A 2 -1.44 -20.14 27.41
C LEU A 2 -1.03 -18.98 26.49
N LYS A 3 -0.79 -19.27 25.22
CA LYS A 3 -0.44 -18.24 24.22
C LYS A 3 -1.71 -17.47 23.88
N GLN A 4 -1.90 -16.33 24.54
CA GLN A 4 -3.02 -15.44 24.25
C GLN A 4 -2.89 -14.88 22.83
N PRO A 5 -4.01 -14.73 22.09
CA PRO A 5 -3.98 -14.14 20.76
C PRO A 5 -3.51 -12.69 20.85
N GLN A 6 -2.39 -12.35 20.20
CA GLN A 6 -1.71 -11.06 20.33
C GLN A 6 -2.40 -9.89 19.60
N GLY A 7 -3.66 -10.04 19.16
CA GLY A 7 -4.42 -8.97 18.50
C GLY A 7 -3.90 -8.52 17.12
N VAL A 8 -2.82 -9.12 16.59
CA VAL A 8 -2.26 -8.75 15.28
C VAL A 8 -3.15 -9.29 14.16
N LYS A 9 -3.80 -8.39 13.42
CA LYS A 9 -4.61 -8.72 12.24
C LYS A 9 -3.82 -8.44 10.97
N LEU A 10 -3.22 -9.48 10.40
CA LEU A 10 -2.53 -9.40 9.12
C LEU A 10 -3.55 -9.25 7.99
N LEU A 11 -3.43 -8.19 7.22
CA LEU A 11 -4.23 -8.01 6.01
C LEU A 11 -3.60 -8.83 4.88
N THR A 12 -4.03 -10.09 4.73
CA THR A 12 -3.46 -11.05 3.77
C THR A 12 -3.90 -10.81 2.31
N ASN A 13 -5.00 -10.08 2.12
CA ASN A 13 -5.62 -9.88 0.81
C ASN A 13 -5.23 -8.53 0.18
N ILE A 14 -3.98 -8.11 0.40
CA ILE A 14 -3.46 -6.83 -0.09
C ILE A 14 -2.29 -7.10 -1.02
N SER A 15 -2.31 -6.44 -2.18
CA SER A 15 -1.17 -6.30 -3.08
C SER A 15 -0.47 -4.98 -2.83
N VAL A 16 0.86 -4.99 -2.91
CA VAL A 16 1.68 -3.76 -2.84
C VAL A 16 2.17 -3.42 -4.24
N VAL A 17 1.88 -2.21 -4.69
CA VAL A 17 2.42 -1.67 -5.94
C VAL A 17 3.56 -0.73 -5.61
N ARG A 18 4.72 -0.95 -6.24
CA ARG A 18 5.93 -0.14 -6.05
C ARG A 18 6.25 0.65 -7.31
N LEU A 19 6.55 1.93 -7.14
CA LEU A 19 7.15 2.79 -8.15
C LEU A 19 8.52 3.24 -7.67
N VAL A 20 9.55 3.04 -8.50
CA VAL A 20 10.90 3.54 -8.25
C VAL A 20 11.15 4.69 -9.21
N LYS A 21 11.43 5.89 -8.69
CA LYS A 21 11.75 7.07 -9.48
C LYS A 21 12.93 7.80 -8.88
N GLY A 22 14.06 7.79 -9.58
CA GLY A 22 15.35 8.20 -9.02
C GLY A 22 15.71 7.34 -7.82
N GLU A 23 16.13 7.95 -6.71
CA GLU A 23 16.47 7.26 -5.46
C GLU A 23 15.26 6.99 -4.54
N LYS A 24 14.06 7.46 -4.93
CA LYS A 24 12.88 7.38 -4.08
C LYS A 24 12.00 6.19 -4.46
N LYS A 25 11.56 5.48 -3.43
CA LYS A 25 10.64 4.34 -3.51
C LYS A 25 9.28 4.79 -3.00
N PHE A 26 8.25 4.61 -3.83
CA PHE A 26 6.86 4.89 -3.48
C PHE A 26 6.12 3.56 -3.47
N GLU A 27 5.42 3.28 -2.39
CA GLU A 27 4.67 2.05 -2.20
C GLU A 27 3.22 2.34 -1.86
N ILE A 28 2.31 1.58 -2.47
CA ILE A 28 0.87 1.71 -2.28
C ILE A 28 0.30 0.33 -1.98
N ALA A 29 -0.45 0.22 -0.89
CA ALA A 29 -1.23 -0.96 -0.54
C ALA A 29 -2.61 -0.87 -1.21
N CYS A 30 -3.01 -1.91 -1.91
CA CYS A 30 -4.26 -1.97 -2.65
C CYS A 30 -4.78 -3.41 -2.79
N TYR A 31 -6.04 -3.58 -3.19
CA TYR A 31 -6.58 -4.93 -3.44
C TYR A 31 -6.04 -5.49 -4.78
N PRO A 32 -5.76 -6.80 -4.87
CA PRO A 32 -5.23 -7.43 -6.09
C PRO A 32 -6.08 -7.15 -7.35
N ASN A 33 -7.40 -7.21 -7.21
CA ASN A 33 -8.35 -7.01 -8.31
C ASN A 33 -8.27 -5.59 -8.89
N THR A 34 -8.06 -4.59 -8.03
CA THR A 34 -7.91 -3.19 -8.43
C THR A 34 -6.63 -2.99 -9.26
N VAL A 35 -5.53 -3.64 -8.86
CA VAL A 35 -4.26 -3.58 -9.60
C VAL A 35 -4.39 -4.24 -10.97
N ALA A 36 -5.03 -5.40 -11.04
CA ALA A 36 -5.24 -6.12 -12.30
C ALA A 36 -6.05 -5.27 -13.29
N ALA A 37 -7.18 -4.70 -12.85
CA ALA A 37 -8.02 -3.84 -13.69
C ALA A 37 -7.29 -2.59 -14.19
N TRP A 38 -6.43 -1.99 -13.36
CA TRP A 38 -5.62 -0.84 -13.74
C TRP A 38 -4.55 -1.16 -14.77
N ARG A 39 -3.84 -2.28 -14.59
CA ARG A 39 -2.84 -2.75 -15.57
C ARG A 39 -3.47 -3.11 -16.93
N GLN A 40 -4.73 -3.51 -16.93
CA GLN A 40 -5.52 -3.80 -18.13
C GLN A 40 -6.14 -2.55 -18.78
N GLY A 41 -5.99 -1.36 -18.17
CA GLY A 41 -6.53 -0.10 -18.70
C GLY A 41 -8.04 0.07 -18.56
N VAL A 42 -8.72 -0.77 -17.76
CA VAL A 42 -10.19 -0.77 -17.63
C VAL A 42 -10.67 0.36 -16.70
N PHE A 43 -9.88 0.71 -15.68
CA PHE A 43 -10.19 1.81 -14.75
C PHE A 43 -8.95 2.63 -14.39
N VAL A 44 -9.12 3.94 -14.22
CA VAL A 44 -8.09 4.84 -13.72
C VAL A 44 -8.09 4.80 -12.19
N ILE A 45 -6.99 4.36 -11.58
CA ILE A 45 -6.82 4.50 -10.14
C ILE A 45 -6.45 5.95 -9.86
N SER A 46 -7.36 6.72 -9.26
CA SER A 46 -7.00 8.00 -8.65
C SER A 46 -6.25 7.73 -7.36
N ILE A 47 -4.93 7.87 -7.41
CA ILE A 47 -4.08 7.76 -6.23
C ILE A 47 -4.21 9.07 -5.46
N ILE A 48 -5.08 9.10 -4.46
CA ILE A 48 -5.12 10.21 -3.50
C ILE A 48 -3.95 9.99 -2.53
N TYR A 49 -2.81 10.60 -2.81
CA TYR A 49 -1.73 10.67 -1.84
C TYR A 49 -2.05 11.79 -0.84
N ASN A 50 -2.18 11.43 0.44
CA ASN A 50 -2.19 12.43 1.50
C ASN A 50 -0.75 12.97 1.60
N LYS A 51 -0.55 14.26 1.31
CA LYS A 51 0.73 14.94 1.56
C LYS A 51 0.88 15.16 3.06
N GLY A 52 1.01 14.07 3.81
CA GLY A 52 1.12 14.09 5.27
C GLY A 52 2.58 14.15 5.71
N ASN A 53 2.96 15.31 6.24
CA ASN A 53 4.07 15.59 7.16
C ASN A 53 5.47 15.11 6.77
N LYS A 54 6.23 16.02 6.16
CA LYS A 54 7.69 15.92 6.00
C LYS A 54 8.48 16.21 7.28
N ASP A 55 7.83 16.36 8.43
CA ASP A 55 8.43 17.01 9.60
C ASP A 55 8.39 16.13 10.85
N LEU A 56 8.86 14.89 10.78
CA LEU A 56 9.15 14.14 12.00
C LEU A 56 10.55 13.55 11.96
N LYS A 57 11.46 14.42 12.45
CA LYS A 57 12.65 14.18 13.28
C LYS A 57 14.01 14.29 12.59
N GLU A 58 14.70 15.40 12.91
CA GLU A 58 16.13 15.42 13.24
C GLU A 58 16.49 14.31 14.24
#